data_AF-A0A561SR07-F1
#
_entry.id   AF-A0A561SR07-F1
#
_cell.length_a   1.000
_cell.length_b   1.000
_cell.length_c   1.000
_cell.angle_alpha   90.00
_cell.angle_beta   90.00
_cell.angle_gamma   90.00
#
_symmetry.space_group_name_H-M   'P 1'
#
loop_
_entity.id
_entity.type
_entity.pdbx_description
1 polymer ?
#
loop_
_entity_poly.entity_id
_entity_poly.type
_entity_poly.pdbx_seq_one_letter_code
_entity_poly.pdbx_strand_id
1 'polypeptide(L)'
;MTRQLALPDVVLDRRDPAPINGRGRRPPAVRRWINIADPGDIIAIPRGLANYFDGIDTDLTTPVGVFNAHKAAGYLSCTTTAAALATLLGTHR
;
A
#
# COMPACT_ATOMS: atom_id res chain seq x y z
N MET A 1 -9.06 -9.12 -10.31
CA MET A 1 -9.12 -7.64 -10.40
C MET A 1 -8.83 -7.08 -9.02
N THR A 2 -7.63 -6.55 -8.80
CA THR A 2 -7.23 -5.97 -7.51
C THR A 2 -7.95 -4.64 -7.33
N ARG A 3 -8.81 -4.50 -6.32
CA ARG A 3 -9.50 -3.22 -6.06
C ARG A 3 -8.57 -2.28 -5.28
N GLN A 4 -8.54 -1.02 -5.69
CA GLN A 4 -7.75 0.05 -5.06
C GLN A 4 -8.22 0.24 -3.63
N LEU A 5 -7.28 0.40 -2.69
CA LEU A 5 -7.64 0.31 -1.28
C LEU A 5 -8.45 1.53 -0.79
N ALA A 6 -8.13 2.71 -1.34
CA ALA A 6 -8.52 4.02 -0.85
C ALA A 6 -9.56 4.77 -1.69
N LEU A 7 -10.14 4.14 -2.71
CA LEU A 7 -11.13 4.83 -3.56
C LEU A 7 -12.39 5.20 -2.72
N PRO A 8 -12.66 6.50 -2.50
CA PRO A 8 -13.82 6.95 -1.72
C PRO A 8 -15.13 6.56 -2.40
N ASP A 9 -16.21 6.37 -1.64
CA ASP A 9 -17.57 6.02 -2.06
C ASP A 9 -17.71 4.64 -2.76
N VAL A 10 -16.59 4.04 -3.17
CA VAL A 10 -16.54 2.81 -3.96
C VAL A 10 -15.91 1.66 -3.17
N VAL A 11 -14.73 1.85 -2.59
CA VAL A 11 -14.02 0.77 -1.91
C VAL A 11 -13.79 1.07 -0.43
N LEU A 12 -13.38 2.30 -0.09
CA LEU A 12 -13.05 2.66 1.28
C LEU A 12 -14.24 2.46 2.23
N ASP A 13 -15.42 2.95 1.86
CA ASP A 13 -16.62 2.90 2.72
C ASP A 13 -17.25 1.52 2.84
N ARG A 14 -16.79 0.56 2.02
CA ARG A 14 -17.21 -0.84 2.07
C ARG A 14 -16.23 -1.74 2.82
N ARG A 15 -15.24 -1.17 3.52
CA ARG A 15 -14.29 -1.91 4.35
C ARG A 15 -15.00 -2.56 5.54
N ASP A 16 -14.50 -3.72 5.93
CA ASP A 16 -14.77 -4.33 7.24
C ASP A 16 -13.43 -4.47 7.98
N PRO A 17 -13.23 -3.80 9.13
CA PRO A 17 -14.15 -2.86 9.77
C PRO A 17 -14.39 -1.59 8.95
N ALA A 18 -15.55 -0.96 9.13
CA ALA A 18 -15.90 0.29 8.48
C ALA A 18 -14.91 1.43 8.85
N PRO A 19 -14.67 2.39 7.93
CA PRO A 19 -13.85 3.55 8.23
C PRO A 19 -14.37 4.35 9.43
N ILE A 20 -13.47 4.90 10.23
CA ILE A 20 -13.81 5.79 11.34
C ILE A 20 -13.32 7.19 10.97
N ASN A 21 -14.21 8.20 11.03
CA ASN A 21 -13.96 9.55 10.54
C ASN A 21 -13.47 9.59 9.08
N GLY A 22 -14.05 8.74 8.22
CA GLY A 22 -13.69 8.63 6.80
C GLY A 22 -12.32 7.99 6.54
N ARG A 23 -11.69 7.38 7.57
CA ARG A 23 -10.36 6.78 7.47
C ARG A 23 -10.42 5.29 7.79
N GLY A 24 -9.85 4.49 6.90
CA GLY A 24 -9.61 3.08 7.18
C GLY A 24 -8.53 2.92 8.24
N ARG A 25 -8.35 1.72 8.77
CA ARG A 25 -7.33 1.44 9.79
C ARG A 25 -6.48 0.23 9.41
N ARG A 26 -5.27 0.19 9.95
CA ARG A 26 -4.41 -1.00 9.88
C ARG A 26 -5.17 -2.23 10.34
N PRO A 27 -5.16 -3.33 9.55
CA PRO A 27 -5.77 -4.58 9.98
C PRO A 27 -5.19 -5.06 11.32
N PRO A 28 -6.01 -5.69 12.17
CA PRO A 28 -5.52 -6.23 13.44
C PRO A 28 -4.42 -7.28 13.19
N ALA A 29 -3.50 -7.41 14.15
CA ALA A 29 -2.30 -8.26 14.09
C ALA A 29 -1.23 -7.90 13.04
N VAL A 30 -1.44 -6.88 12.20
CA VAL A 30 -0.37 -6.37 11.32
C VAL A 30 0.60 -5.52 12.13
N ARG A 31 1.83 -6.02 12.30
CA ARG A 31 2.90 -5.33 13.07
C ARG A 31 3.44 -4.10 12.36
N ARG A 32 3.61 -4.18 11.04
CA ARG A 32 4.14 -3.10 10.19
C ARG A 32 3.36 -3.07 8.88
N TRP A 33 2.92 -1.88 8.48
CA TRP A 33 2.19 -1.64 7.25
C TRP A 33 2.88 -0.59 6.40
N ILE A 34 3.47 -1.02 5.29
CA ILE A 34 4.20 -0.17 4.36
C ILE A 34 3.44 -0.15 3.04
N ASN A 35 3.15 1.04 2.52
CA ASN A 35 2.62 1.24 1.18
C ASN A 35 3.77 1.57 0.22
N ILE A 36 3.74 0.97 -0.98
CA ILE A 36 4.65 1.28 -2.08
C ILE A 36 3.78 1.40 -3.33
N ALA A 37 3.80 2.56 -3.99
CA ALA A 37 3.02 2.82 -5.19
C ALA A 37 3.91 3.30 -6.34
N ASP A 38 3.73 2.72 -7.52
CA ASP A 38 4.31 3.27 -8.75
C ASP A 38 3.54 4.52 -9.20
N PRO A 39 4.23 5.64 -9.51
CA PRO A 39 3.56 6.80 -10.04
C PRO A 39 2.71 6.55 -11.30
N GLY A 40 3.09 5.59 -12.14
CA GLY A 40 2.38 5.20 -13.35
C GLY A 40 1.33 4.11 -13.14
N ASP A 41 1.22 3.52 -11.94
CA ASP A 41 0.19 2.52 -11.65
C ASP A 41 -1.15 3.19 -11.38
N ILE A 42 -2.00 3.21 -12.41
CA ILE A 42 -3.35 3.76 -12.30
C ILE A 42 -4.21 3.03 -11.27
N ILE A 43 -3.87 1.78 -10.91
CA ILE A 43 -4.56 1.01 -9.87
C ILE A 43 -4.14 1.48 -8.46
N ALA A 44 -3.03 2.21 -8.32
CA ALA A 44 -2.59 2.79 -7.05
C ALA A 44 -3.14 4.20 -6.77
N ILE A 45 -4.20 4.61 -7.48
CA ILE A 45 -4.93 5.86 -7.23
C ILE A 45 -6.07 5.59 -6.22
N PRO A 46 -6.40 6.52 -5.31
CA PRO A 46 -5.72 7.79 -5.05
C PRO A 46 -4.32 7.61 -4.42
N ARG A 47 -3.42 8.55 -4.73
CA ARG A 47 -2.04 8.56 -4.22
C ARG A 47 -1.98 8.98 -2.75
N GLY A 48 -0.92 8.56 -2.06
CA GLY A 48 -0.71 8.86 -0.65
C GLY A 48 -1.73 8.12 0.20
N LEU A 49 -1.56 6.80 0.33
CA LEU A 49 -2.47 5.94 1.06
C LEU A 49 -2.61 6.36 2.54
N ALA A 50 -1.58 6.97 3.14
CA ALA A 50 -1.59 7.53 4.48
C ALA A 50 -2.65 8.63 4.68
N ASN A 51 -3.11 9.28 3.60
CA ASN A 51 -4.21 10.24 3.65
C ASN A 51 -5.59 9.59 3.86
N TYR A 52 -5.69 8.26 3.69
CA TYR A 52 -6.95 7.51 3.76
C TYR A 52 -6.97 6.44 4.85
N PHE A 53 -5.80 6.06 5.38
CA PHE A 53 -5.68 5.01 6.39
C PHE A 53 -4.81 5.42 7.58
N ASP A 54 -5.26 5.08 8.78
CA ASP A 54 -4.49 5.16 10.00
C ASP A 54 -3.59 3.94 10.18
N GLY A 55 -2.39 4.16 10.72
CA GLY A 55 -1.44 3.09 11.04
C GLY A 55 -0.57 2.63 9.87
N ILE A 56 -0.48 3.41 8.78
CA ILE A 56 0.56 3.24 7.78
C ILE A 56 1.88 3.75 8.35
N ASP A 57 2.85 2.83 8.48
CA ASP A 57 4.17 3.13 9.03
C ASP A 57 5.08 3.84 8.02
N THR A 58 4.89 3.57 6.73
CA THR A 58 5.67 4.20 5.65
C THR A 58 4.85 4.22 4.37
N ASP A 59 4.83 5.35 3.67
CA ASP A 59 4.10 5.53 2.41
C ASP A 59 5.06 6.00 1.33
N LEU A 60 5.45 5.09 0.44
CA LEU A 60 6.51 5.28 -0.54
C LEU A 60 5.94 5.36 -1.95
N THR A 61 6.58 6.20 -2.77
CA THR A 61 6.33 6.28 -4.19
C THR A 61 7.62 5.97 -4.93
N THR A 62 7.61 5.02 -5.86
CA THR A 62 8.80 4.60 -6.61
C THR A 62 8.42 4.06 -7.98
N PRO A 63 9.13 4.38 -9.07
CA PRO A 63 8.95 3.67 -10.33
C PRO A 63 9.29 2.17 -10.13
N VAL A 64 8.36 1.31 -10.51
CA VAL A 64 8.43 -0.14 -10.41
C VAL A 64 8.65 -0.76 -11.80
N GLY A 65 8.22 -0.07 -12.86
CA GLY A 65 8.64 -0.35 -14.23
C GLY A 65 7.55 -0.10 -15.27
N VAL A 66 7.95 0.39 -16.45
CA VAL A 66 7.04 0.91 -17.49
C VAL A 66 5.99 -0.12 -17.95
N PHE A 67 6.34 -1.40 -18.06
CA PHE A 67 5.42 -2.44 -18.57
C PHE A 67 4.71 -3.25 -17.47
N ASN A 68 5.12 -3.10 -16.21
CA ASN A 68 4.67 -3.95 -15.11
C ASN A 68 4.25 -3.16 -13.86
N ALA A 69 4.03 -1.85 -13.99
CA ALA A 69 3.66 -0.96 -12.88
C ALA A 69 2.48 -1.45 -12.02
N HIS A 70 1.57 -2.25 -12.60
CA HIS A 70 0.37 -2.80 -11.95
C HIS A 70 0.44 -4.31 -11.68
N LYS A 71 1.60 -4.94 -11.93
CA LYS A 71 1.80 -6.39 -11.74
C LYS A 71 2.69 -6.64 -10.52
N ALA A 72 2.31 -7.64 -9.73
CA ALA A 72 3.10 -8.05 -8.55
C ALA A 72 4.57 -8.32 -8.90
N ALA A 73 4.85 -8.93 -10.06
CA ALA A 73 6.22 -9.20 -10.52
C ALA A 73 7.10 -7.94 -10.62
N GLY A 74 6.53 -6.80 -11.02
CA GLY A 74 7.23 -5.52 -11.01
C GLY A 74 7.61 -5.13 -9.58
N TYR A 75 6.62 -5.08 -8.69
CA TYR A 75 6.84 -4.67 -7.30
C TYR A 75 7.84 -5.60 -6.58
N LEU A 76 7.73 -6.91 -6.79
CA LEU A 76 8.65 -7.89 -6.20
C LEU A 76 10.09 -7.79 -6.74
N SER A 77 10.29 -7.22 -7.93
CA SER A 77 11.61 -7.00 -8.53
C SER A 77 12.19 -5.61 -8.19
N CYS A 78 11.44 -4.76 -7.50
CA CYS A 78 11.84 -3.39 -7.17
C CYS A 78 12.75 -3.34 -5.93
N THR A 79 13.82 -2.55 -5.99
CA THR A 79 14.76 -2.34 -4.88
C THR A 79 14.08 -1.76 -3.64
N THR A 80 13.09 -0.90 -3.80
CA THR A 80 12.31 -0.31 -2.69
C THR A 80 11.56 -1.40 -1.91
N THR A 81 10.96 -2.38 -2.60
CA THR A 81 10.32 -3.53 -1.97
C THR A 81 11.33 -4.40 -1.23
N ALA A 82 12.47 -4.68 -1.87
CA ALA A 82 13.55 -5.45 -1.24
C ALA A 82 14.07 -4.76 0.03
N ALA A 83 14.30 -3.45 -0.01
CA ALA A 83 14.73 -2.66 1.14
C ALA A 83 13.68 -2.69 2.27
N ALA A 84 12.40 -2.49 1.95
CA ALA A 84 11.32 -2.57 2.93
C ALA A 84 11.30 -3.94 3.64
N LEU A 85 11.38 -5.03 2.87
CA LEU A 85 11.43 -6.39 3.43
C LEU A 85 12.67 -6.62 4.28
N ALA A 86 13.85 -6.15 3.85
CA ALA A 86 15.09 -6.29 4.61
C ALA A 86 14.98 -5.67 6.01
N THR A 87 14.31 -4.52 6.16
CA THR A 87 14.08 -3.93 7.49
C THR A 87 13.22 -4.82 8.38
N LEU A 88 12.20 -5.47 7.82
CA LEU A 88 11.27 -6.30 8.60
C LEU A 88 11.91 -7.63 9.00
N LEU A 89 12.67 -8.24 8.10
CA LEU A 89 13.34 -9.53 8.30
C LEU A 89 14.61 -9.41 9.15
N GLY A 90 15.34 -8.29 9.02
CA GLY A 90 16.54 -8.01 9.81
C GLY A 90 16.26 -7.73 11.29
N THR A 91 15.00 -7.50 11.68
CA THR A 91 14.59 -7.26 13.08
C THR A 91 14.30 -8.57 13.86
N HIS A 92 14.65 -9.74 13.31
CA HIS A 92 14.43 -11.07 13.93
C HIS A 92 15.72 -11.80 14.31
N ARG A 93 16.81 -11.09 14.64
CA ARG A 93 17.99 -11.67 15.28
C ARG A 93 17.98 -11.43 16.78
#